data_AF-A0A7W1E4X0-F1
#
_entry.id   AF-A0A7W1E4X0-F1
#
_cell.length_a   1.000
_cell.length_b   1.000
_cell.length_c   1.000
_cell.angle_alpha   90.00
_cell.angle_beta   90.00
_cell.angle_gamma   90.00
#
_symmetry.space_group_name_H-M   'P 1'
#
loop_
_entity.id
_entity.type
_entity.pdbx_description
1 polymer ?
#
loop_
_entity_poly.entity_id
_entity_poly.type
_entity_poly.pdbx_seq_one_letter_code
_entity_poly.pdbx_strand_id
1 'polypeptide(L)'
;MCHGVFDVVHPGHVRHLIYAKGKADILIASMTADRHINKGEHRPHVPQDLRALNLAAFEVVDYVVIDPNDKPLDNLSVIQPDFFAKGYEYTSEGLHPNTAEEARVVEAYGGQLIFTPGDIVYSSSALINLAPPSLRLEKLQTVMSRRGVTFESLRTTMGKFKGKHVHVVGDTIVDSYTHCAMVGGQTKTPTMSVLFERRVDYLGGAAIVAKHLKAAGADVTLSTVLGNDEHGRLVRDGLREFGVKLNGIVDSTRPTVNKNAVVVGGYRLLKIDTLDNGSIGDQILGELVGAIENTDAHAVIYSDFRHGIFNRRTLPTLISAIPKNVYRVADSQVASRWGNITEFRGFDLITPNEREARFALADQDSGVRPLSSTLYDAAECKLLILKLGERGVLTCDSPNHEELDSYFVLDSFADRVIDAVGAGDALLAYATLSMLVDANEACATILGIMAAGRECELDGNVPITPEDVLAKLASIETQLDYGERRQSIA
;
A
#
# COMPACT_ATOMS: atom_id res chain seq x y z
N MET A 1 3.50 0.75 49.95
CA MET A 1 2.46 0.37 48.96
C MET A 1 2.69 1.11 47.66
N CYS A 2 2.39 0.49 46.53
CA CYS A 2 2.33 1.14 45.21
C CYS A 2 1.00 0.79 44.53
N HIS A 3 0.52 1.66 43.63
CA HIS A 3 -0.77 1.48 42.96
C HIS A 3 -0.69 1.81 41.47
N GLY A 4 -1.31 0.98 40.64
CA GLY A 4 -1.39 1.20 39.20
C GLY A 4 -2.18 0.13 38.45
N VAL A 5 -2.27 0.25 37.13
CA VAL A 5 -3.00 -0.73 36.32
C VAL A 5 -2.17 -2.01 36.07
N PHE A 6 -0.84 -1.90 35.95
CA PHE A 6 0.08 -3.03 35.75
C PHE A 6 -0.37 -4.00 34.63
N ASP A 7 -0.78 -3.43 33.49
CA ASP A 7 -1.34 -4.19 32.36
C ASP A 7 -0.35 -5.17 31.75
N VAL A 8 0.79 -4.64 31.30
CA VAL A 8 1.96 -5.41 30.89
C VAL A 8 3.13 -4.92 31.72
N VAL A 9 3.70 -5.79 32.54
CA VAL A 9 4.86 -5.47 33.37
C VAL A 9 6.08 -5.32 32.47
N HIS A 10 6.70 -4.15 32.46
CA HIS A 10 7.91 -3.83 31.69
C HIS A 10 9.05 -3.43 32.65
N PRO A 11 10.29 -3.29 32.18
CA PRO A 11 11.43 -2.99 33.06
C PRO A 11 11.26 -1.74 33.94
N GLY A 12 10.43 -0.78 33.53
CA GLY A 12 10.05 0.39 34.34
C GLY A 12 9.29 0.00 35.60
N HIS A 13 8.23 -0.82 35.47
CA HIS A 13 7.50 -1.38 36.62
C HIS A 13 8.40 -2.21 37.54
N VAL A 14 9.29 -3.03 36.97
CA VAL A 14 10.23 -3.85 37.77
C VAL A 14 11.14 -2.96 38.62
N ARG A 15 11.74 -1.91 38.03
CA ARG A 15 12.57 -0.94 38.76
C ARG A 15 11.77 -0.19 39.83
N HIS A 16 10.54 0.20 39.52
CA HIS A 16 9.63 0.84 40.47
C HIS A 16 9.34 -0.04 41.69
N LEU A 17 9.00 -1.31 41.47
CA LEU A 17 8.74 -2.27 42.55
C LEU A 17 10.00 -2.54 43.39
N ILE A 18 11.16 -2.74 42.75
CA ILE A 18 12.44 -2.94 43.45
C ILE A 18 12.78 -1.72 44.32
N TYR A 19 12.62 -0.50 43.79
CA TYR A 19 12.88 0.71 44.55
C TYR A 19 11.93 0.85 45.75
N ALA A 20 10.63 0.59 45.55
CA ALA A 20 9.64 0.64 46.62
C ALA A 20 9.95 -0.39 47.73
N LYS A 21 10.30 -1.64 47.38
CA LYS A 21 10.77 -2.67 48.32
C LYS A 21 12.05 -2.25 49.03
N GLY A 22 12.96 -1.54 48.37
CA GLY A 22 14.18 -1.01 49.00
C GLY A 22 13.94 0.05 50.09
N LYS A 23 12.71 0.56 50.26
CA LYS A 23 12.34 1.54 51.28
C LYS A 23 11.54 0.97 52.45
N ALA A 24 11.05 -0.26 52.35
CA ALA A 24 10.16 -0.85 53.35
C ALA A 24 10.34 -2.37 53.42
N ASP A 25 10.13 -2.95 54.59
CA ASP A 25 10.24 -4.40 54.79
C ASP A 25 9.15 -5.18 54.04
N ILE A 26 7.98 -4.56 53.80
CA ILE A 26 6.82 -5.15 53.12
C ILE A 26 6.38 -4.26 51.94
N LEU A 27 6.27 -4.85 50.76
CA LEU A 27 5.72 -4.25 49.55
C LEU A 27 4.34 -4.81 49.23
N ILE A 28 3.35 -3.94 49.30
CA ILE A 28 1.98 -4.19 48.82
C ILE A 28 1.82 -3.54 47.46
N ALA A 29 1.59 -4.35 46.42
CA ALA A 29 1.26 -3.91 45.08
C ALA A 29 -0.26 -3.93 44.87
N SER A 30 -0.87 -2.75 44.88
CA SER A 30 -2.30 -2.57 44.63
C SER A 30 -2.54 -2.33 43.14
N MET A 31 -3.63 -2.89 42.60
CA MET A 31 -3.98 -2.72 41.19
C MET A 31 -5.45 -2.42 40.95
N THR A 32 -5.73 -1.55 40.00
CA THR A 32 -7.11 -1.19 39.62
C THR A 32 -7.84 -2.41 39.03
N ALA A 33 -9.05 -2.69 39.50
CA ALA A 33 -9.93 -3.73 38.97
C ALA A 33 -10.40 -3.44 37.53
N ASP A 34 -10.74 -4.51 36.79
CA ASP A 34 -11.10 -4.45 35.37
C ASP A 34 -12.27 -3.49 35.09
N ARG A 35 -13.24 -3.42 36.01
CA ARG A 35 -14.43 -2.56 35.89
C ARG A 35 -14.15 -1.06 35.78
N HIS A 36 -12.93 -0.63 36.14
CA HIS A 36 -12.50 0.77 36.07
C HIS A 36 -11.49 1.02 34.94
N ILE A 37 -11.17 -0.01 34.14
CA ILE A 37 -10.22 0.09 33.04
C ILE A 37 -10.99 0.25 31.73
N ASN A 38 -11.21 1.49 31.30
CA ASN A 38 -11.75 1.79 29.97
C ASN A 38 -10.61 1.85 28.94
N LYS A 39 -10.24 0.71 28.38
CA LYS A 39 -9.35 0.63 27.22
C LYS A 39 -10.21 0.32 26.00
N GLY A 40 -10.20 1.20 25.00
CA GLY A 40 -11.07 1.11 23.82
C GLY A 40 -11.04 -0.25 23.09
N GLU A 41 -12.05 -0.50 22.26
CA GLU A 41 -12.49 -1.78 21.68
C GLU A 41 -11.44 -2.67 20.98
N HIS A 42 -10.20 -2.20 20.80
CA HIS A 42 -9.16 -2.89 20.03
C HIS A 42 -7.84 -3.08 20.79
N ARG A 43 -7.82 -2.97 22.13
CA ARG A 43 -6.61 -3.25 22.93
C ARG A 43 -6.63 -4.63 23.56
N PRO A 44 -5.50 -5.38 23.56
CA PRO A 44 -5.37 -6.57 24.38
C PRO A 44 -5.51 -6.16 25.85
N HIS A 45 -6.52 -6.71 26.52
CA HIS A 45 -6.82 -6.47 27.92
C HIS A 45 -6.41 -7.70 28.73
N VAL A 46 -5.44 -7.56 29.64
CA VAL A 46 -5.07 -8.65 30.55
C VAL A 46 -6.04 -8.64 31.75
N PRO A 47 -6.86 -9.70 31.94
CA PRO A 47 -7.76 -9.80 33.09
C PRO A 47 -7.05 -9.56 34.42
N GLN A 48 -7.74 -8.93 35.37
CA GLN A 48 -7.19 -8.57 36.68
C GLN A 48 -6.53 -9.74 37.42
N ASP A 49 -7.05 -10.95 37.31
CA ASP A 49 -6.49 -12.13 37.99
C ASP A 49 -5.12 -12.53 37.41
N LEU A 50 -4.95 -12.40 36.09
CA LEU A 50 -3.67 -12.64 35.42
C LEU A 50 -2.66 -11.53 35.70
N ARG A 51 -3.10 -10.27 35.78
CA ARG A 51 -2.25 -9.17 36.22
C ARG A 51 -1.79 -9.41 37.66
N ALA A 52 -2.71 -9.79 38.55
CA ALA A 52 -2.40 -10.04 39.94
C ALA A 52 -1.42 -11.21 40.12
N LEU A 53 -1.62 -12.30 39.37
CA LEU A 53 -0.70 -13.43 39.32
C LEU A 53 0.70 -13.00 38.85
N ASN A 54 0.78 -12.18 37.80
CA ASN A 54 2.06 -11.66 37.31
C ASN A 54 2.79 -10.81 38.36
N LEU A 55 2.08 -9.95 39.11
CA LEU A 55 2.70 -9.19 40.20
C LEU A 55 3.15 -10.08 41.35
N ALA A 56 2.34 -11.09 41.72
CA ALA A 56 2.65 -12.02 42.80
C ALA A 56 3.85 -12.93 42.48
N ALA A 57 4.17 -13.10 41.19
CA ALA A 57 5.35 -13.86 40.77
C ALA A 57 6.68 -13.12 41.00
N PHE A 58 6.66 -11.80 41.24
CA PHE A 58 7.88 -11.04 41.55
C PHE A 58 8.27 -11.25 43.01
N GLU A 59 9.49 -11.74 43.24
CA GLU A 59 10.05 -11.97 44.58
C GLU A 59 10.00 -10.72 45.48
N VAL A 60 10.05 -9.51 44.89
CA VAL A 60 10.00 -8.25 45.64
C VAL A 60 8.59 -7.86 46.13
N VAL A 61 7.53 -8.53 45.67
CA VAL A 61 6.14 -8.21 46.03
C VAL A 61 5.64 -9.21 47.07
N ASP A 62 5.34 -8.73 48.29
CA ASP A 62 4.86 -9.59 49.38
C ASP A 62 3.34 -9.82 49.31
N TYR A 63 2.59 -8.81 48.87
CA TYR A 63 1.14 -8.88 48.73
C TYR A 63 0.66 -8.17 47.47
N VAL A 64 -0.34 -8.76 46.82
CA VAL A 64 -1.07 -8.15 45.71
C VAL A 64 -2.51 -7.90 46.13
N VAL A 65 -3.00 -6.69 45.87
CA VAL A 65 -4.38 -6.30 46.19
C VAL A 65 -5.07 -5.83 44.91
N ILE A 66 -6.17 -6.46 44.54
CA ILE A 66 -7.06 -5.93 43.49
C ILE A 66 -7.95 -4.89 44.16
N ASP A 67 -7.75 -3.63 43.80
CA ASP A 67 -8.52 -2.49 44.26
C ASP A 67 -9.87 -2.47 43.52
N PRO A 68 -10.98 -2.63 44.24
CA PRO A 68 -12.28 -2.55 43.61
C PRO A 68 -12.55 -1.13 43.11
N ASN A 69 -11.90 -0.08 43.61
CA ASN A 69 -12.18 1.30 43.22
C ASN A 69 -11.23 1.78 42.09
N ASP A 70 -11.57 2.90 41.47
CA ASP A 70 -10.75 3.56 40.45
C ASP A 70 -9.50 4.24 41.04
N LYS A 71 -9.56 4.63 42.32
CA LYS A 71 -8.48 5.25 43.09
C LYS A 71 -8.17 4.48 44.39
N PRO A 72 -6.91 4.50 44.86
CA PRO A 72 -6.49 3.73 46.04
C PRO A 72 -6.82 4.35 47.39
N LEU A 73 -7.73 5.31 47.48
CA LEU A 73 -7.93 6.12 48.69
C LEU A 73 -8.40 5.28 49.89
N ASP A 74 -9.32 4.34 49.67
CA ASP A 74 -9.81 3.44 50.71
C ASP A 74 -8.70 2.51 51.19
N ASN A 75 -7.95 1.91 50.25
CA ASN A 75 -6.82 1.05 50.57
C ASN A 75 -5.73 1.81 51.35
N LEU A 76 -5.43 3.06 50.98
CA LEU A 76 -4.48 3.90 51.71
C LEU A 76 -4.95 4.20 53.13
N SER A 77 -6.25 4.43 53.33
CA SER A 77 -6.82 4.75 54.64
C SER A 77 -6.88 3.55 55.57
N VAL A 78 -7.08 2.34 55.01
CA VAL A 78 -7.17 1.08 55.77
C VAL A 78 -5.80 0.48 56.04
N ILE A 79 -4.93 0.42 55.04
CA ILE A 79 -3.61 -0.21 55.16
C ILE A 79 -2.62 0.72 55.86
N GLN A 80 -2.77 2.03 55.69
CA GLN A 80 -1.89 3.07 56.25
C GLN A 80 -0.39 2.80 56.04
N PRO A 81 0.07 2.60 54.78
CA PRO A 81 1.47 2.32 54.50
C PRO A 81 2.39 3.50 54.88
N ASP A 82 3.54 3.20 55.49
CA ASP A 82 4.56 4.22 55.82
C ASP A 82 5.05 4.97 54.57
N PHE A 83 5.12 4.27 53.44
CA PHE A 83 5.49 4.82 52.15
C PHE A 83 4.48 4.47 51.06
N PHE A 84 4.01 5.48 50.34
CA PHE A 84 3.27 5.30 49.10
C PHE A 84 4.15 5.68 47.90
N ALA A 85 4.48 4.69 47.06
CA ALA A 85 5.40 4.87 45.95
C ALA A 85 4.66 5.15 44.64
N LYS A 86 5.08 6.19 43.91
CA LYS A 86 4.62 6.53 42.55
C LYS A 86 5.80 6.59 41.56
N GLY A 87 5.49 6.40 40.28
CA GLY A 87 6.47 6.52 39.19
C GLY A 87 6.86 7.97 38.91
N TYR A 88 8.04 8.17 38.30
CA TYR A 88 8.59 9.48 37.95
C TYR A 88 7.72 10.29 36.97
N GLU A 89 6.92 9.59 36.16
CA GLU A 89 5.99 10.11 35.16
C GLU A 89 5.00 11.15 35.72
N TYR A 90 4.74 11.11 37.03
CA TYR A 90 3.81 11.98 37.75
C TYR A 90 4.46 13.25 38.34
N THR A 91 5.76 13.49 38.08
CA THR A 91 6.49 14.68 38.54
C THR A 91 6.80 15.70 37.44
N SER A 92 6.74 15.31 36.16
CA SER A 92 7.19 16.13 35.02
C SER A 92 6.25 17.26 34.60
N GLU A 93 4.95 17.24 34.97
CA GLU A 93 3.95 18.25 34.57
C GLU A 93 3.23 18.92 35.76
N GLY A 94 3.87 18.91 36.94
CA GLY A 94 3.21 19.30 38.20
C GLY A 94 2.40 18.14 38.81
N LEU A 95 2.10 18.20 40.11
CA LEU A 95 1.34 17.15 40.79
C LEU A 95 -0.05 17.04 40.15
N HIS A 96 -0.32 15.92 39.48
CA HIS A 96 -1.64 15.58 38.97
C HIS A 96 -2.67 15.65 40.13
N PRO A 97 -3.90 16.16 39.92
CA PRO A 97 -4.89 16.34 41.00
C PRO A 97 -5.14 15.08 41.84
N ASN A 98 -5.13 13.91 41.20
CA ASN A 98 -5.26 12.61 41.88
C ASN A 98 -4.09 12.31 42.82
N THR A 99 -2.86 12.67 42.44
CA THR A 99 -1.68 12.46 43.28
C THR A 99 -1.67 13.39 44.48
N ALA A 100 -2.21 14.60 44.35
CA ALA A 100 -2.37 15.53 45.47
C ALA A 100 -3.41 15.02 46.50
N GLU A 101 -4.48 14.38 46.04
CA GLU A 101 -5.49 13.75 46.90
C GLU A 101 -4.93 12.54 47.65
N GLU A 102 -4.21 11.66 46.95
CA GLU A 102 -3.50 10.51 47.56
C GLU A 102 -2.47 10.98 48.60
N ALA A 103 -1.69 12.03 48.29
CA ALA A 103 -0.69 12.59 49.21
C ALA A 103 -1.34 13.06 50.52
N ARG A 104 -2.46 13.78 50.46
CA ARG A 104 -3.17 14.26 51.66
C ARG A 104 -3.62 13.11 52.56
N VAL A 105 -4.12 12.03 51.97
CA VAL A 105 -4.55 10.85 52.73
C VAL A 105 -3.35 10.20 53.42
N VAL A 106 -2.24 10.04 52.69
CA VAL A 106 -1.00 9.42 53.21
C VAL A 106 -0.38 10.25 54.35
N GLU A 107 -0.29 11.56 54.16
CA GLU A 107 0.26 12.49 55.16
C GLU A 107 -0.62 12.60 56.42
N ALA A 108 -1.94 12.43 56.28
CA ALA A 108 -2.88 12.56 57.40
C ALA A 108 -2.66 11.52 58.52
N TYR A 109 -2.09 10.35 58.20
CA TYR A 109 -1.70 9.33 59.19
C TYR A 109 -0.17 9.24 59.38
N GLY A 110 0.60 10.19 58.83
CA GLY A 110 2.05 10.27 59.02
C GLY A 110 2.90 9.46 58.02
N GLY A 111 2.29 8.88 56.99
CA GLY A 111 3.01 8.24 55.89
C GLY A 111 3.64 9.26 54.94
N GLN A 112 4.50 8.79 54.03
CA GLN A 112 5.22 9.62 53.07
C GLN A 112 4.98 9.18 51.63
N LEU A 113 4.69 10.15 50.75
CA LEU A 113 4.69 9.92 49.31
C LEU A 113 6.13 9.94 48.78
N ILE A 114 6.55 8.86 48.13
CA ILE A 114 7.89 8.75 47.52
C ILE A 114 7.76 8.56 46.01
N PHE A 115 8.70 9.16 45.27
CA PHE A 115 8.81 9.00 43.83
C PHE A 115 10.02 8.15 43.48
N THR A 116 9.83 7.21 42.57
CA THR A 116 10.93 6.39 42.07
C THR A 116 11.77 7.22 41.09
N PRO A 117 13.10 7.29 41.25
CA PRO A 117 13.97 7.92 40.26
C PRO A 117 13.96 7.09 38.97
N GLY A 118 13.66 7.72 37.83
CA GLY A 118 13.61 7.00 36.55
C GLY A 118 13.93 7.90 35.36
N ASP A 119 14.83 7.42 34.51
CA ASP A 119 14.94 7.86 33.11
C ASP A 119 13.63 7.51 32.37
N ILE A 120 13.30 8.30 31.34
CA ILE A 120 12.12 8.11 30.49
C ILE A 120 12.11 6.68 29.94
N VAL A 121 11.16 5.85 30.41
CA VAL A 121 10.90 4.54 29.83
C VAL A 121 9.44 4.48 29.39
N TYR A 122 9.26 4.22 28.10
CA TYR A 122 7.99 4.14 27.39
C TYR A 122 6.92 3.34 28.15
N SER A 123 5.74 3.95 28.32
CA SER A 123 4.57 3.32 28.92
C SER A 123 4.11 2.10 28.09
N SER A 124 3.35 1.17 28.69
CA SER A 124 2.75 0.04 27.98
C SER A 124 1.95 0.49 26.74
N SER A 125 1.38 1.70 26.77
CA SER A 125 0.72 2.32 25.62
C SER A 125 1.65 2.58 24.45
N ALA A 126 2.88 3.03 24.70
CA ALA A 126 3.88 3.26 23.67
C ALA A 126 4.49 1.94 23.13
N LEU A 127 4.61 0.91 23.98
CA LEU A 127 5.04 -0.44 23.56
C LEU A 127 3.99 -1.18 22.73
N ILE A 128 2.70 -0.99 23.01
CA ILE A 128 1.61 -1.60 22.23
C ILE A 128 1.43 -0.87 20.88
N ASN A 129 1.66 0.44 20.83
CA ASN A 129 1.65 1.19 19.58
C ASN A 129 2.83 0.86 18.64
N LEU A 130 3.83 0.11 19.10
CA LEU A 130 4.95 -0.36 18.28
C LEU A 130 4.58 -1.54 17.36
N ALA A 131 3.46 -2.23 17.60
CA ALA A 131 2.97 -3.31 16.74
C ALA A 131 1.43 -3.41 16.79
N PRO A 132 0.70 -2.50 16.11
CA PRO A 132 -0.71 -2.74 15.83
C PRO A 132 -0.88 -4.12 15.18
N PRO A 133 -1.95 -4.88 15.48
CA PRO A 133 -2.24 -6.11 14.76
C PRO A 133 -2.21 -5.81 13.26
N SER A 134 -1.59 -6.69 12.48
CA SER A 134 -1.52 -6.53 11.02
C SER A 134 -2.90 -6.79 10.43
N LEU A 135 -3.82 -5.81 10.55
CA LEU A 135 -5.15 -5.83 9.96
C LEU A 135 -5.09 -6.16 8.46
N ARG A 136 -3.98 -5.82 7.80
CA ARG A 136 -3.63 -6.22 6.43
C ARG A 136 -3.76 -7.73 6.19
N LEU A 137 -3.19 -8.54 7.08
CA LEU A 137 -3.16 -10.00 6.96
C LEU A 137 -4.55 -10.61 7.23
N GLU A 138 -5.25 -10.11 8.25
CA GLU A 138 -6.61 -10.55 8.57
C GLU A 138 -7.61 -10.21 7.46
N LYS A 139 -7.50 -9.01 6.87
CA LYS A 139 -8.28 -8.62 5.69
C LYS A 139 -8.03 -9.54 4.51
N LEU A 140 -6.76 -9.86 4.23
CA LEU A 140 -6.41 -10.81 3.16
C LEU A 140 -7.04 -12.18 3.40
N GLN A 141 -6.90 -12.74 4.60
CA GLN A 141 -7.52 -14.02 4.96
C GLN A 141 -9.04 -13.98 4.84
N THR A 142 -9.67 -12.88 5.24
CA THR A 142 -11.13 -12.70 5.15
C THR A 142 -11.59 -12.69 3.69
N VAL A 143 -10.90 -11.91 2.83
CA VAL A 143 -11.20 -11.86 1.40
C VAL A 143 -10.98 -13.23 0.76
N MET A 144 -9.86 -13.89 1.05
CA MET A 144 -9.54 -15.22 0.55
C MET A 144 -10.61 -16.25 0.93
N SER A 145 -11.00 -16.27 2.20
CA SER A 145 -12.00 -17.22 2.71
C SER A 145 -13.38 -16.99 2.11
N ARG A 146 -13.83 -15.73 2.02
CA ARG A 146 -15.15 -15.39 1.44
C ARG A 146 -15.22 -15.64 -0.06
N ARG A 147 -14.12 -15.43 -0.78
CA ARG A 147 -14.06 -15.55 -2.25
C ARG A 147 -13.51 -16.90 -2.73
N GLY A 148 -13.31 -17.85 -1.81
CA GLY A 148 -12.87 -19.21 -2.13
C GLY A 148 -11.46 -19.29 -2.72
N VAL A 149 -10.58 -18.36 -2.34
CA VAL A 149 -9.19 -18.26 -2.82
C VAL A 149 -8.24 -18.85 -1.78
N THR A 150 -7.28 -19.66 -2.21
CA THR A 150 -6.22 -20.22 -1.35
C THR A 150 -4.85 -19.84 -1.91
N PHE A 151 -3.79 -19.94 -1.09
CA PHE A 151 -2.44 -19.73 -1.61
C PHE A 151 -2.08 -20.73 -2.72
N GLU A 152 -2.61 -21.95 -2.66
CA GLU A 152 -2.46 -22.94 -3.73
C GLU A 152 -3.20 -22.52 -5.01
N SER A 153 -4.40 -21.95 -4.91
CA SER A 153 -5.12 -21.45 -6.09
C SER A 153 -4.36 -20.28 -6.73
N LEU A 154 -3.82 -19.34 -5.94
CA LEU A 154 -3.00 -18.24 -6.43
C LEU A 154 -1.77 -18.74 -7.21
N ARG A 155 -1.05 -19.74 -6.66
CA ARG A 155 0.11 -20.38 -7.32
C ARG A 155 -0.29 -21.09 -8.62
N THR A 156 -1.40 -21.82 -8.59
CA THR A 156 -1.94 -22.55 -9.73
C THR A 156 -2.35 -21.60 -10.86
N THR A 157 -2.96 -20.48 -10.52
CA THR A 157 -3.34 -19.41 -11.45
C THR A 157 -2.12 -18.84 -12.15
N MET A 158 -1.06 -18.48 -11.41
CA MET A 158 0.19 -17.98 -12.00
C MET A 158 0.87 -19.02 -12.91
N GLY A 159 0.82 -20.31 -12.54
CA GLY A 159 1.36 -21.40 -13.37
C GLY A 159 0.68 -21.55 -14.74
N LYS A 160 -0.51 -20.96 -14.92
CA LYS A 160 -1.30 -20.99 -16.17
C LYS A 160 -1.15 -19.74 -17.04
N PHE A 161 -0.31 -18.77 -16.65
CA PHE A 161 -0.09 -17.56 -17.46
C PHE A 161 0.59 -17.88 -18.80
N LYS A 162 1.45 -18.91 -18.81
CA LYS A 162 2.16 -19.34 -20.01
C LYS A 162 1.19 -19.77 -21.11
N GLY A 163 1.42 -19.26 -22.32
CA GLY A 163 0.59 -19.54 -23.50
C GLY A 163 -0.63 -18.62 -23.62
N LYS A 164 -0.85 -17.70 -22.68
CA LYS A 164 -1.80 -16.60 -22.89
C LYS A 164 -1.15 -15.51 -23.73
N HIS A 165 -1.73 -15.23 -24.89
CA HIS A 165 -1.36 -14.08 -25.70
C HIS A 165 -2.17 -12.83 -25.33
N VAL A 166 -1.48 -11.71 -25.08
CA VAL A 166 -2.06 -10.40 -24.76
C VAL A 166 -1.57 -9.37 -25.77
N HIS A 167 -2.49 -8.58 -26.32
CA HIS A 167 -2.19 -7.47 -27.23
C HIS A 167 -2.31 -6.14 -26.50
N VAL A 168 -1.18 -5.49 -26.25
CA VAL A 168 -1.15 -4.14 -25.68
C VAL A 168 -1.21 -3.13 -26.84
N VAL A 169 -2.07 -2.12 -26.70
CA VAL A 169 -2.12 -0.96 -27.61
C VAL A 169 -2.00 0.29 -26.76
N GLY A 170 -1.04 1.15 -27.09
CA GLY A 170 -0.95 2.42 -26.37
C GLY A 170 0.30 3.22 -26.61
N ASP A 171 0.38 4.33 -25.89
CA ASP A 171 1.46 5.30 -26.02
C ASP A 171 2.73 4.75 -25.34
N THR A 172 3.81 4.60 -26.09
CA THR A 172 5.12 4.26 -25.50
C THR A 172 5.84 5.52 -25.05
N ILE A 173 6.44 5.49 -23.87
CA ILE A 173 7.18 6.60 -23.29
C ILE A 173 8.61 6.15 -23.03
N VAL A 174 9.59 6.96 -23.39
CA VAL A 174 10.96 6.82 -22.89
C VAL A 174 11.13 7.75 -21.71
N ASP A 175 11.26 7.20 -20.51
CA ASP A 175 11.54 7.96 -19.29
C ASP A 175 13.05 8.09 -19.11
N SER A 176 13.55 9.31 -19.20
CA SER A 176 14.99 9.62 -19.11
C SER A 176 15.33 10.27 -17.78
N TYR A 177 16.43 9.83 -17.18
CA TYR A 177 17.02 10.48 -16.02
C TYR A 177 18.39 11.02 -16.40
N THR A 178 18.47 12.34 -16.50
CA THR A 178 19.73 13.07 -16.71
C THR A 178 20.32 13.40 -15.35
N HIS A 179 21.31 12.62 -14.92
CA HIS A 179 22.02 12.85 -13.66
C HIS A 179 23.07 13.93 -13.84
N CYS A 180 23.04 14.91 -12.93
CA CYS A 180 23.94 16.03 -12.93
C CYS A 180 24.47 16.34 -11.51
N ALA A 181 25.65 16.95 -11.44
CA ALA A 181 26.18 17.55 -10.22
C ALA A 181 25.84 19.05 -10.15
N MET A 182 25.56 19.56 -8.95
CA MET A 182 25.35 21.00 -8.75
C MET A 182 26.67 21.74 -8.89
N VAL A 183 26.74 22.69 -9.82
CA VAL A 183 27.93 23.56 -9.99
C VAL A 183 27.76 24.86 -9.19
N GLY A 184 26.52 25.34 -9.05
CA GLY A 184 26.16 26.62 -8.43
C GLY A 184 25.60 27.61 -9.44
N GLY A 185 25.01 28.71 -8.97
CA GLY A 185 24.47 29.72 -9.89
C GLY A 185 23.94 30.95 -9.18
N GLN A 186 24.77 31.99 -9.07
CA GLN A 186 24.34 33.39 -8.82
C GLN A 186 25.38 34.45 -9.28
N THR A 187 26.31 34.16 -10.21
CA THR A 187 27.31 35.17 -10.62
C THR A 187 26.97 35.95 -11.89
N LYS A 188 26.10 35.45 -12.78
CA LYS A 188 25.76 36.12 -14.06
C LYS A 188 24.26 36.17 -14.40
N THR A 189 23.50 35.14 -14.06
CA THR A 189 22.03 35.08 -14.21
C THR A 189 21.44 34.34 -13.01
N PRO A 190 20.17 34.58 -12.63
CA PRO A 190 19.51 33.85 -11.54
C PRO A 190 19.06 32.46 -12.03
N THR A 191 19.98 31.69 -12.60
CA THR A 191 19.72 30.37 -13.18
C THR A 191 20.68 29.36 -12.57
N MET A 192 20.17 28.19 -12.22
CA MET A 192 21.01 27.09 -11.72
C MET A 192 21.88 26.54 -12.85
N SER A 193 23.17 26.33 -12.57
CA SER A 193 24.07 25.59 -13.46
C SER A 193 24.36 24.22 -12.87
N VAL A 194 24.26 23.21 -13.72
CA VAL A 194 24.49 21.80 -13.38
C VAL A 194 25.46 21.20 -14.39
N LEU A 195 26.34 20.32 -13.94
CA LEU A 195 27.28 19.57 -14.77
C LEU A 195 26.65 18.22 -15.11
N PHE A 196 26.50 17.92 -16.41
CA PHE A 196 26.06 16.61 -16.87
C PHE A 196 27.03 15.50 -16.46
N GLU A 197 26.53 14.43 -15.87
CA GLU A 197 27.34 13.25 -15.51
C GLU A 197 26.98 12.05 -16.39
N ARG A 198 25.71 11.64 -16.40
CA ARG A 198 25.22 10.50 -17.17
C ARG A 198 23.73 10.63 -17.45
N ARG A 199 23.26 9.90 -18.46
CA ARG A 199 21.83 9.72 -18.76
C ARG A 199 21.48 8.25 -18.70
N VAL A 200 20.33 7.93 -18.13
CA VAL A 200 19.75 6.57 -18.16
C VAL A 200 18.34 6.67 -18.72
N ASP A 201 18.04 5.83 -19.68
CA ASP A 201 16.75 5.80 -20.37
C ASP A 201 16.03 4.49 -20.06
N TYR A 202 14.77 4.59 -19.65
CA TYR A 202 13.91 3.48 -19.32
C TYR A 202 12.72 3.42 -20.28
N LEU A 203 12.23 2.21 -20.53
CA LEU A 203 10.99 1.99 -21.26
C LEU A 203 9.81 2.10 -20.30
N GLY A 204 8.95 3.09 -20.55
CA GLY A 204 7.71 3.34 -19.84
C GLY A 204 6.50 3.34 -20.78
N GLY A 205 5.36 3.75 -20.27
CA GLY A 205 4.12 3.74 -21.04
C GLY A 205 3.60 2.33 -21.31
N ALA A 206 2.98 2.14 -22.48
CA ALA A 206 2.53 0.81 -22.91
C ALA A 206 3.66 -0.24 -23.00
N ALA A 207 4.92 0.19 -23.15
CA ALA A 207 6.06 -0.73 -23.22
C ALA A 207 6.35 -1.41 -21.88
N ILE A 208 6.18 -0.72 -20.73
CA ILE A 208 6.42 -1.36 -19.42
C ILE A 208 5.32 -2.38 -19.10
N VAL A 209 4.06 -2.07 -19.41
CA VAL A 209 2.94 -3.02 -19.30
C VAL A 209 3.24 -4.29 -20.11
N ALA A 210 3.70 -4.12 -21.35
CA ALA A 210 4.09 -5.24 -22.20
C ALA A 210 5.25 -6.08 -21.62
N LYS A 211 6.23 -5.42 -20.99
CA LYS A 211 7.34 -6.12 -20.32
C LYS A 211 6.88 -6.86 -19.06
N HIS A 212 5.98 -6.30 -18.24
CA HIS A 212 5.42 -7.01 -17.08
C HIS A 212 4.66 -8.27 -17.51
N LEU A 213 3.80 -8.18 -18.53
CA LEU A 213 3.09 -9.33 -19.09
C LEU A 213 4.06 -10.40 -19.60
N LYS A 214 5.10 -9.99 -20.32
CA LYS A 214 6.10 -10.91 -20.86
C LYS A 214 6.92 -11.58 -19.77
N ALA A 215 7.32 -10.83 -18.75
CA ALA A 215 8.03 -11.34 -17.57
C ALA A 215 7.17 -12.32 -16.77
N ALA A 216 5.87 -12.07 -16.66
CA ALA A 216 4.89 -12.96 -16.04
C ALA A 216 4.66 -14.27 -16.83
N GLY A 217 5.21 -14.40 -18.05
CA GLY A 217 5.19 -15.63 -18.85
C GLY A 217 4.21 -15.63 -20.03
N ALA A 218 3.50 -14.52 -20.27
CA ALA A 218 2.58 -14.38 -21.40
C ALA A 218 3.32 -14.17 -22.72
N ASP A 219 2.66 -14.50 -23.82
CA ASP A 219 3.04 -13.98 -25.13
C ASP A 219 2.46 -12.58 -25.28
N VAL A 220 3.23 -11.65 -25.84
CA VAL A 220 2.84 -10.25 -25.88
C VAL A 220 3.11 -9.66 -27.26
N THR A 221 2.07 -9.05 -27.83
CA THR A 221 2.18 -8.13 -28.95
C THR A 221 1.93 -6.71 -28.44
N LEU A 222 2.77 -5.74 -28.84
CA LEU A 222 2.56 -4.32 -28.58
C LEU A 222 2.34 -3.58 -29.91
N SER A 223 1.21 -2.89 -30.05
CA SER A 223 0.99 -1.90 -31.10
C SER A 223 1.13 -0.49 -30.55
N THR A 224 1.98 0.32 -31.16
CA THR A 224 2.28 1.68 -30.69
C THR A 224 2.76 2.56 -31.85
N VAL A 225 2.85 3.87 -31.61
CA VAL A 225 3.34 4.85 -32.57
C VAL A 225 4.68 5.38 -32.09
N LEU A 226 5.69 5.37 -32.95
CA LEU A 226 7.05 5.81 -32.66
C LEU A 226 7.51 6.86 -33.66
N GLY A 227 8.36 7.79 -33.21
CA GLY A 227 9.07 8.70 -34.09
C GLY A 227 10.19 8.00 -34.86
N ASN A 228 10.67 8.65 -35.91
CA ASN A 228 11.87 8.21 -36.63
C ASN A 228 13.15 8.78 -35.97
N ASP A 229 13.40 8.40 -34.73
CA ASP A 229 14.48 8.96 -33.90
C ASP A 229 15.22 7.89 -33.07
N GLU A 230 16.19 8.33 -32.27
CA GLU A 230 16.98 7.46 -31.38
C GLU A 230 16.13 6.78 -30.31
N HIS A 231 15.15 7.48 -29.75
CA HIS A 231 14.24 6.93 -28.76
C HIS A 231 13.34 5.85 -29.37
N GLY A 232 12.88 6.03 -30.61
CA GLY A 232 12.12 5.02 -31.35
C GLY A 232 12.96 3.77 -31.66
N ARG A 233 14.26 3.92 -31.92
CA ARG A 233 15.20 2.79 -32.03
C ARG A 233 15.37 2.08 -30.68
N LEU A 234 15.58 2.83 -29.60
CA LEU A 234 15.73 2.31 -28.24
C LEU A 234 14.51 1.46 -27.84
N VAL A 235 13.29 1.94 -28.10
CA VAL A 235 12.05 1.18 -27.86
C VAL A 235 12.02 -0.12 -28.68
N ARG A 236 12.30 -0.06 -29.98
CA ARG A 236 12.29 -1.24 -30.86
C ARG A 236 13.29 -2.30 -30.41
N ASP A 237 14.50 -1.88 -30.09
CA ASP A 237 15.58 -2.79 -29.70
C ASP A 237 15.32 -3.38 -28.30
N GLY A 238 14.91 -2.56 -27.33
CA GLY A 238 14.63 -3.03 -25.97
C GLY A 238 13.44 -3.98 -25.88
N LEU A 239 12.38 -3.77 -26.68
CA LEU A 239 11.26 -4.71 -26.74
C LEU A 239 11.61 -6.01 -27.45
N ARG A 240 12.42 -5.94 -28.52
CA ARG A 240 12.92 -7.12 -29.23
C ARG A 240 13.80 -7.98 -28.33
N GLU A 241 14.71 -7.37 -27.58
CA GLU A 241 15.58 -8.05 -26.62
C GLU A 241 14.77 -8.75 -25.51
N PHE A 242 13.70 -8.10 -25.05
CA PHE A 242 12.80 -8.67 -24.03
C PHE A 242 11.82 -9.73 -24.58
N GLY A 243 11.82 -9.97 -25.90
CA GLY A 243 10.95 -10.96 -26.54
C GLY A 243 9.48 -10.53 -26.68
N VAL A 244 9.20 -9.23 -26.70
CA VAL A 244 7.88 -8.68 -27.02
C VAL A 244 7.77 -8.47 -28.53
N LYS A 245 6.70 -8.97 -29.15
CA LYS A 245 6.43 -8.73 -30.57
C LYS A 245 5.94 -7.29 -30.74
N LEU A 246 6.64 -6.50 -31.55
CA LEU A 246 6.34 -5.08 -31.74
C LEU A 246 5.75 -4.80 -33.11
N ASN A 247 4.53 -4.26 -33.12
CA ASN A 247 3.88 -3.60 -34.25
C ASN A 247 4.06 -2.07 -34.09
N GLY A 248 5.30 -1.60 -34.26
CA GLY A 248 5.66 -0.20 -34.09
C GLY A 248 5.46 0.59 -35.38
N ILE A 249 4.40 1.40 -35.44
CA ILE A 249 4.11 2.26 -36.60
C ILE A 249 4.96 3.52 -36.50
N VAL A 250 5.72 3.83 -37.55
CA VAL A 250 6.62 4.99 -37.56
C VAL A 250 5.91 6.21 -38.12
N ASP A 251 5.76 7.24 -37.29
CA ASP A 251 5.29 8.56 -37.72
C ASP A 251 6.48 9.53 -37.76
N SER A 252 6.91 9.90 -38.97
CA SER A 252 8.05 10.82 -39.14
C SER A 252 7.72 12.28 -38.82
N THR A 253 6.45 12.61 -38.55
CA THR A 253 6.00 13.98 -38.26
C THR A 253 6.00 14.31 -36.78
N ARG A 254 6.17 13.32 -35.89
CA ARG A 254 6.22 13.50 -34.44
C ARG A 254 7.44 12.81 -33.82
N PRO A 255 7.97 13.30 -32.69
CA PRO A 255 8.99 12.59 -31.93
C PRO A 255 8.40 11.39 -31.18
N THR A 256 9.23 10.39 -30.90
CA THR A 256 8.94 9.39 -29.86
C THR A 256 8.83 10.11 -28.52
N VAL A 257 7.78 9.82 -27.74
CA VAL A 257 7.52 10.49 -26.47
C VAL A 257 8.69 10.26 -25.52
N ASN A 258 9.36 11.34 -25.12
CA ASN A 258 10.43 11.32 -24.14
C ASN A 258 10.11 12.26 -22.97
N LYS A 259 10.24 11.75 -21.75
CA LYS A 259 10.04 12.49 -20.51
C LYS A 259 11.35 12.48 -19.73
N ASN A 260 12.10 13.58 -19.78
CA ASN A 260 13.43 13.66 -19.19
C ASN A 260 13.42 14.43 -17.86
N ALA A 261 13.73 13.75 -16.75
CA ALA A 261 13.95 14.36 -15.45
C ALA A 261 15.44 14.64 -15.22
N VAL A 262 15.79 15.89 -14.93
CA VAL A 262 17.14 16.30 -14.51
C VAL A 262 17.26 16.08 -13.01
N VAL A 263 18.16 15.19 -12.59
CA VAL A 263 18.35 14.76 -11.20
C VAL A 263 19.68 15.26 -10.65
N VAL A 264 19.67 15.94 -9.52
CA VAL A 264 20.86 16.47 -8.83
C VAL A 264 20.81 16.11 -7.36
N GLY A 265 21.83 15.41 -6.86
CA GLY A 265 21.90 15.01 -5.44
C GLY A 265 20.68 14.20 -4.96
N GLY A 266 20.05 13.43 -5.86
CA GLY A 266 18.82 12.68 -5.58
C GLY A 266 17.51 13.45 -5.81
N TYR A 267 17.57 14.77 -6.07
CA TYR A 267 16.39 15.60 -6.29
C TYR A 267 16.10 15.81 -7.78
N ARG A 268 14.84 15.63 -8.20
CA ARG A 268 14.37 15.95 -9.56
C ARG A 268 14.16 17.48 -9.68
N LEU A 269 15.07 18.18 -10.34
CA LEU A 269 15.07 19.65 -10.44
C LEU A 269 14.14 20.19 -11.53
N LEU A 270 14.14 19.55 -12.69
CA LEU A 270 13.41 19.99 -13.88
C LEU A 270 12.98 18.76 -14.68
N LYS A 271 11.80 18.85 -15.32
CA LYS A 271 11.36 17.89 -16.32
C LYS A 271 11.28 18.55 -17.69
N ILE A 272 11.86 17.90 -18.69
CA ILE A 272 11.88 18.32 -20.10
C ILE A 272 11.15 17.25 -20.89
N ASP A 273 9.97 17.60 -21.42
CA ASP A 273 9.15 16.68 -22.20
C ASP A 273 9.34 16.97 -23.70
N THR A 274 9.75 15.95 -24.46
CA THR A 274 9.84 15.99 -25.93
C THR A 274 8.74 15.08 -26.48
N LEU A 275 7.61 15.68 -26.87
CA LEU A 275 6.41 14.94 -27.24
C LEU A 275 5.50 15.75 -28.16
N ASP A 276 4.62 15.05 -28.88
CA ASP A 276 3.46 15.61 -29.59
C ASP A 276 2.19 14.94 -29.04
N ASN A 277 1.19 15.74 -28.68
CA ASN A 277 -0.08 15.27 -28.17
C ASN A 277 -1.22 15.40 -29.21
N GLY A 278 -0.88 15.75 -30.45
CA GLY A 278 -1.81 15.81 -31.57
C GLY A 278 -2.37 14.43 -31.89
N SER A 279 -3.62 14.41 -32.37
CA SER A 279 -4.26 13.18 -32.83
C SER A 279 -3.42 12.53 -33.94
N ILE A 280 -3.37 11.20 -33.98
CA ILE A 280 -2.71 10.46 -35.07
C ILE A 280 -3.47 10.62 -36.40
N GLY A 281 -2.76 10.43 -37.51
CA GLY A 281 -3.35 10.47 -38.86
C GLY A 281 -4.25 9.26 -39.13
N ASP A 282 -5.16 9.36 -40.12
CA ASP A 282 -6.08 8.27 -40.48
C ASP A 282 -5.36 7.01 -40.96
N GLN A 283 -4.21 7.17 -41.63
CA GLN A 283 -3.38 6.03 -42.05
C GLN A 283 -2.89 5.23 -40.84
N ILE A 284 -2.30 5.90 -39.85
CA ILE A 284 -1.80 5.28 -38.62
C ILE A 284 -2.95 4.64 -37.84
N LEU A 285 -4.10 5.31 -37.77
CA LEU A 285 -5.30 4.74 -37.15
C LEU A 285 -5.73 3.45 -37.85
N GLY A 286 -5.74 3.42 -39.19
CA GLY A 286 -6.07 2.21 -39.97
C GLY A 286 -5.08 1.07 -39.74
N GLU A 287 -3.79 1.37 -39.62
CA GLU A 287 -2.76 0.38 -39.29
C GLU A 287 -2.94 -0.19 -37.87
N LEU A 288 -3.29 0.65 -36.88
CA LEU A 288 -3.61 0.20 -35.52
C LEU A 288 -4.85 -0.69 -35.50
N VAL A 289 -5.92 -0.28 -36.20
CA VAL A 289 -7.15 -1.07 -36.34
C VAL A 289 -6.84 -2.43 -36.94
N GLY A 290 -6.14 -2.47 -38.07
CA GLY A 290 -5.74 -3.72 -38.71
C GLY A 290 -4.87 -4.58 -37.79
N ALA A 291 -3.97 -3.98 -37.00
CA ALA A 291 -3.18 -4.73 -36.03
C ALA A 291 -4.06 -5.35 -34.93
N ILE A 292 -5.08 -4.64 -34.43
CA ILE A 292 -6.01 -5.15 -33.41
C ILE A 292 -6.86 -6.30 -33.97
N GLU A 293 -7.39 -6.14 -35.19
CA GLU A 293 -8.25 -7.15 -35.82
C GLU A 293 -7.50 -8.44 -36.17
N ASN A 294 -6.24 -8.32 -36.62
CA ASN A 294 -5.46 -9.46 -37.11
C ASN A 294 -4.62 -10.17 -36.04
N THR A 295 -4.54 -9.61 -34.82
CA THR A 295 -3.79 -10.22 -33.72
C THR A 295 -4.70 -11.17 -32.95
N ASP A 296 -4.44 -12.48 -33.07
CA ASP A 296 -5.15 -13.51 -32.31
C ASP A 296 -4.71 -13.50 -30.84
N ALA A 297 -5.32 -12.65 -30.03
CA ALA A 297 -5.02 -12.48 -28.61
C ALA A 297 -6.22 -12.83 -27.72
N HIS A 298 -5.96 -13.30 -26.51
CA HIS A 298 -6.99 -13.56 -25.51
C HIS A 298 -7.46 -12.28 -24.82
N ALA A 299 -6.59 -11.26 -24.73
CA ALA A 299 -6.92 -9.94 -24.20
C ALA A 299 -6.32 -8.81 -25.05
N VAL A 300 -7.01 -7.67 -25.06
CA VAL A 300 -6.50 -6.39 -25.56
C VAL A 300 -6.46 -5.39 -24.41
N ILE A 301 -5.28 -4.80 -24.16
CA ILE A 301 -5.07 -3.76 -23.15
C ILE A 301 -4.87 -2.41 -23.84
N TYR A 302 -5.72 -1.44 -23.53
CA TYR A 302 -5.52 -0.04 -23.90
C TYR A 302 -4.82 0.71 -22.77
N SER A 303 -3.59 1.13 -23.04
CA SER A 303 -2.73 1.83 -22.10
C SER A 303 -2.58 3.29 -22.55
N ASP A 304 -3.44 4.15 -22.01
CA ASP A 304 -3.67 5.52 -22.48
C ASP A 304 -2.92 6.56 -21.63
N PHE A 305 -1.98 7.26 -22.27
CA PHE A 305 -1.23 8.37 -21.68
C PHE A 305 -1.53 9.71 -22.36
N ARG A 306 -2.54 9.75 -23.25
CA ARG A 306 -2.99 10.94 -24.00
C ARG A 306 -1.92 11.59 -24.88
N HIS A 307 -1.09 10.78 -25.53
CA HIS A 307 -0.05 11.24 -26.47
C HIS A 307 -0.43 11.05 -27.95
N GLY A 308 -1.73 10.87 -28.23
CA GLY A 308 -2.30 11.01 -29.58
C GLY A 308 -3.06 9.79 -30.08
N ILE A 309 -2.75 8.58 -29.58
CA ILE A 309 -3.43 7.34 -29.99
C ILE A 309 -4.89 7.34 -29.53
N PHE A 310 -5.14 7.66 -28.26
CA PHE A 310 -6.49 7.69 -27.70
C PHE A 310 -7.00 9.11 -27.53
N ASN A 311 -8.10 9.40 -28.20
CA ASN A 311 -8.84 10.66 -28.10
C ASN A 311 -10.28 10.42 -28.61
N ARG A 312 -11.16 11.41 -28.43
CA ARG A 312 -12.57 11.30 -28.84
C ARG A 312 -12.78 10.91 -30.31
N ARG A 313 -11.84 11.23 -31.21
CA ARG A 313 -11.92 10.86 -32.63
C ARG A 313 -11.51 9.42 -32.88
N THR A 314 -10.41 8.95 -32.27
CA THR A 314 -9.81 7.64 -32.57
C THR A 314 -10.39 6.50 -31.74
N LEU A 315 -10.77 6.78 -30.49
CA LEU A 315 -11.16 5.77 -29.51
C LEU A 315 -12.38 4.92 -29.96
N PRO A 316 -13.49 5.49 -30.50
CA PRO A 316 -14.62 4.66 -30.94
C PRO A 316 -14.24 3.64 -32.01
N THR A 317 -13.39 4.03 -32.96
CA THR A 317 -12.88 3.15 -34.02
C THR A 317 -11.99 2.06 -33.45
N LEU A 318 -11.08 2.41 -32.52
CA LEU A 318 -10.22 1.44 -31.84
C LEU A 318 -11.05 0.45 -31.01
N ILE A 319 -12.03 0.89 -30.23
CA ILE A 319 -12.91 0.00 -29.45
C ILE A 319 -13.67 -0.96 -30.37
N SER A 320 -14.18 -0.46 -31.51
CA SER A 320 -14.92 -1.29 -32.48
C SER A 320 -14.06 -2.36 -33.15
N ALA A 321 -12.74 -2.16 -33.23
CA ALA A 321 -11.80 -3.10 -33.81
C ALA A 321 -11.53 -4.32 -32.90
N ILE A 322 -11.81 -4.22 -31.59
CA ILE A 322 -11.56 -5.33 -30.66
C ILE A 322 -12.53 -6.47 -30.95
N PRO A 323 -12.06 -7.71 -31.21
CA PRO A 323 -12.94 -8.83 -31.46
C PRO A 323 -13.86 -9.13 -30.26
N LYS A 324 -15.07 -9.65 -30.52
CA LYS A 324 -16.13 -9.80 -29.49
C LYS A 324 -15.77 -10.71 -28.31
N ASN A 325 -14.93 -11.73 -28.54
CA ASN A 325 -14.59 -12.74 -27.53
C ASN A 325 -13.25 -12.45 -26.82
N VAL A 326 -12.70 -11.25 -27.01
CA VAL A 326 -11.41 -10.83 -26.44
C VAL A 326 -11.67 -10.04 -25.18
N TYR A 327 -10.94 -10.37 -24.12
CA TYR A 327 -11.02 -9.69 -22.83
C TYR A 327 -10.46 -8.26 -22.96
N ARG A 328 -11.24 -7.26 -22.56
CA ARG A 328 -10.96 -5.84 -22.78
C ARG A 328 -10.48 -5.19 -21.50
N VAL A 329 -9.30 -4.60 -21.55
CA VAL A 329 -8.68 -3.95 -20.39
C VAL A 329 -8.30 -2.52 -20.72
N ALA A 330 -8.54 -1.59 -19.81
CA ALA A 330 -8.12 -0.20 -19.98
C ALA A 330 -7.48 0.38 -18.72
N ASP A 331 -6.40 1.13 -18.93
CA ASP A 331 -5.82 2.03 -17.95
C ASP A 331 -5.59 3.39 -18.64
N SER A 332 -6.13 4.45 -18.06
CA SER A 332 -6.10 5.79 -18.63
C SER A 332 -5.57 6.77 -17.60
N GLN A 333 -4.40 7.31 -17.86
CA GLN A 333 -3.70 8.14 -16.89
C GLN A 333 -4.12 9.61 -16.91
N VAL A 334 -4.09 10.24 -15.73
CA VAL A 334 -4.19 11.69 -15.57
C VAL A 334 -2.82 12.23 -15.14
N ALA A 335 -2.06 12.73 -16.11
CA ALA A 335 -0.71 13.27 -15.92
C ALA A 335 -0.64 14.74 -16.36
N SER A 336 0.20 15.07 -17.35
CA SER A 336 0.25 16.41 -17.98
C SER A 336 -0.98 16.68 -18.86
N ARG A 337 -1.68 15.62 -19.27
CA ARG A 337 -2.98 15.68 -19.93
C ARG A 337 -3.99 14.81 -19.19
N TRP A 338 -5.24 15.12 -19.45
CA TRP A 338 -6.39 14.56 -18.77
C TRP A 338 -6.95 13.40 -19.58
N GLY A 339 -6.60 12.18 -19.17
CA GLY A 339 -7.34 10.99 -19.58
C GLY A 339 -8.68 10.88 -18.87
N ASN A 340 -9.60 10.13 -19.45
CA ASN A 340 -10.88 9.83 -18.81
C ASN A 340 -11.20 8.35 -18.99
N ILE A 341 -11.08 7.59 -17.90
CA ILE A 341 -11.33 6.14 -17.90
C ILE A 341 -12.79 5.79 -18.26
N THR A 342 -13.74 6.70 -18.05
CA THR A 342 -15.16 6.49 -18.44
C THR A 342 -15.40 6.54 -19.95
N GLU A 343 -14.39 6.89 -20.76
CA GLU A 343 -14.46 6.75 -22.21
C GLU A 343 -14.32 5.29 -22.67
N PHE A 344 -13.80 4.40 -21.81
CA PHE A 344 -13.60 2.97 -22.07
C PHE A 344 -14.82 2.14 -21.60
N ARG A 345 -16.00 2.48 -22.12
CA ARG A 345 -17.25 1.86 -21.65
C ARG A 345 -17.36 0.38 -21.99
N GLY A 346 -17.87 -0.42 -21.05
CA GLY A 346 -18.11 -1.85 -21.27
C GLY A 346 -16.84 -2.71 -21.29
N PHE A 347 -15.73 -2.18 -20.76
CA PHE A 347 -14.48 -2.94 -20.63
C PHE A 347 -14.58 -3.95 -19.48
N ASP A 348 -13.90 -5.08 -19.61
CA ASP A 348 -13.95 -6.14 -18.62
C ASP A 348 -13.16 -5.78 -17.36
N LEU A 349 -12.01 -5.11 -17.50
CA LEU A 349 -11.18 -4.64 -16.39
C LEU A 349 -10.74 -3.19 -16.60
N ILE A 350 -10.90 -2.37 -15.56
CA ILE A 350 -10.28 -1.05 -15.47
C ILE A 350 -9.52 -0.89 -14.15
N THR A 351 -8.40 -0.18 -14.17
CA THR A 351 -7.53 -0.03 -12.99
C THR A 351 -7.16 1.42 -12.66
N PRO A 352 -8.09 2.39 -12.64
CA PRO A 352 -7.73 3.78 -12.36
C PRO A 352 -7.18 3.96 -10.94
N ASN A 353 -6.38 5.00 -10.72
CA ASN A 353 -6.09 5.50 -9.37
C ASN A 353 -7.17 6.48 -8.88
N GLU A 354 -7.15 6.81 -7.59
CA GLU A 354 -8.12 7.74 -7.01
C GLU A 354 -8.15 9.11 -7.72
N ARG A 355 -7.00 9.64 -8.13
CA ARG A 355 -6.92 10.93 -8.83
C ARG A 355 -7.61 10.86 -10.19
N GLU A 356 -7.41 9.77 -10.93
CA GLU A 356 -8.05 9.49 -12.21
C GLU A 356 -9.56 9.32 -12.04
N ALA A 357 -9.99 8.57 -11.03
CA ALA A 357 -11.41 8.36 -10.72
C ALA A 357 -12.13 9.68 -10.39
N ARG A 358 -11.56 10.46 -9.48
CA ARG A 358 -12.09 11.79 -9.09
C ARG A 358 -12.16 12.73 -10.28
N PHE A 359 -11.11 12.74 -11.10
CA PHE A 359 -11.10 13.55 -12.30
C PHE A 359 -12.17 13.12 -13.30
N ALA A 360 -12.30 11.82 -13.57
CA ALA A 360 -13.25 11.27 -14.52
C ALA A 360 -14.72 11.57 -14.15
N LEU A 361 -15.03 11.58 -12.85
CA LEU A 361 -16.36 11.85 -12.32
C LEU A 361 -16.60 13.33 -11.97
N ALA A 362 -15.57 14.17 -12.05
CA ALA A 362 -15.58 15.52 -11.49
C ALA A 362 -16.00 15.56 -10.00
N ASP A 363 -15.50 14.60 -9.21
CA ASP A 363 -15.84 14.41 -7.79
C ASP A 363 -14.65 14.76 -6.88
N GLN A 364 -14.85 15.69 -5.95
CA GLN A 364 -13.80 16.13 -5.01
C GLN A 364 -14.01 15.61 -3.58
N ASP A 365 -15.25 15.31 -3.20
CA ASP A 365 -15.65 15.23 -1.80
C ASP A 365 -16.10 13.84 -1.37
N SER A 366 -16.49 12.98 -2.32
CA SER A 366 -17.05 11.67 -1.97
C SER A 366 -16.01 10.77 -1.31
N GLY A 367 -16.50 9.95 -0.37
CA GLY A 367 -15.73 8.83 0.16
C GLY A 367 -15.35 7.84 -0.95
N VAL A 368 -14.30 7.06 -0.71
CA VAL A 368 -13.72 6.16 -1.71
C VAL A 368 -14.72 5.11 -2.23
N ARG A 369 -15.60 4.59 -1.37
CA ARG A 369 -16.62 3.59 -1.76
C ARG A 369 -17.71 4.20 -2.68
N PRO A 370 -18.39 5.31 -2.34
CA PRO A 370 -19.31 5.95 -3.28
C PRO A 370 -18.64 6.34 -4.61
N LEU A 371 -17.41 6.83 -4.55
CA LEU A 371 -16.60 7.17 -5.73
C LEU A 371 -16.39 5.94 -6.63
N SER A 372 -15.99 4.79 -6.05
CA SER A 372 -15.77 3.56 -6.81
C SER A 372 -17.05 3.01 -7.42
N SER A 373 -18.16 3.02 -6.67
CA SER A 373 -19.46 2.57 -7.18
C SER A 373 -19.95 3.43 -8.35
N THR A 374 -19.86 4.77 -8.21
CA THR A 374 -20.25 5.68 -9.29
C THR A 374 -19.34 5.53 -10.51
N LEU A 375 -18.05 5.27 -10.30
CA LEU A 375 -17.11 5.05 -11.40
C LEU A 375 -17.38 3.74 -12.13
N TYR A 376 -17.64 2.67 -11.37
CA TYR A 376 -18.02 1.36 -11.90
C TYR A 376 -19.24 1.49 -12.83
N ASP A 377 -20.28 2.19 -12.36
CA ASP A 377 -21.51 2.41 -13.14
C ASP A 377 -21.27 3.30 -14.36
N ALA A 378 -20.51 4.39 -14.20
CA ALA A 378 -20.23 5.34 -15.28
C ALA A 378 -19.36 4.73 -16.40
N ALA A 379 -18.44 3.83 -16.05
CA ALA A 379 -17.61 3.10 -16.99
C ALA A 379 -18.30 1.84 -17.55
N GLU A 380 -19.42 1.41 -16.95
CA GLU A 380 -20.13 0.17 -17.33
C GLU A 380 -19.17 -1.04 -17.35
N CYS A 381 -18.17 -1.06 -16.47
CA CYS A 381 -17.15 -2.12 -16.46
C CYS A 381 -17.62 -3.36 -15.69
N LYS A 382 -16.94 -4.50 -15.87
CA LYS A 382 -17.23 -5.72 -15.09
C LYS A 382 -16.39 -5.84 -13.82
N LEU A 383 -15.14 -5.35 -13.88
CA LEU A 383 -14.22 -5.33 -12.75
C LEU A 383 -13.50 -3.98 -12.69
N LEU A 384 -13.64 -3.31 -11.56
CA LEU A 384 -12.90 -2.09 -11.21
C LEU A 384 -11.93 -2.41 -10.08
N ILE A 385 -10.62 -2.23 -10.31
CA ILE A 385 -9.62 -2.23 -9.24
C ILE A 385 -9.11 -0.79 -9.06
N LEU A 386 -9.66 -0.08 -8.08
CA LEU A 386 -9.30 1.30 -7.76
C LEU A 386 -8.01 1.34 -6.94
N LYS A 387 -6.95 1.91 -7.52
CA LYS A 387 -5.63 2.05 -6.88
C LYS A 387 -5.63 3.22 -5.88
N LEU A 388 -5.28 2.95 -4.62
CA LEU A 388 -5.30 3.92 -3.51
C LEU A 388 -3.89 4.23 -2.94
N GLY A 389 -2.84 3.90 -3.71
CA GLY A 389 -1.45 4.11 -3.29
C GLY A 389 -1.07 3.23 -2.09
N GLU A 390 -0.53 3.84 -1.04
CA GLU A 390 -0.13 3.15 0.20
C GLU A 390 -1.30 2.44 0.90
N ARG A 391 -2.54 2.92 0.67
CA ARG A 391 -3.76 2.31 1.22
C ARG A 391 -4.16 1.01 0.51
N GLY A 392 -3.45 0.62 -0.55
CA GLY A 392 -3.72 -0.58 -1.34
C GLY A 392 -4.76 -0.35 -2.43
N VAL A 393 -5.78 -1.19 -2.47
CA VAL A 393 -6.82 -1.16 -3.51
C VAL A 393 -8.23 -1.37 -2.95
N LEU A 394 -9.21 -0.81 -3.65
CA LEU A 394 -10.63 -1.16 -3.49
C LEU A 394 -11.11 -1.78 -4.80
N THR A 395 -11.71 -2.97 -4.73
CA THR A 395 -12.20 -3.69 -5.89
C THR A 395 -13.72 -3.76 -5.89
N CYS A 396 -14.35 -3.44 -7.03
CA CYS A 396 -15.78 -3.58 -7.28
C CYS A 396 -15.99 -4.55 -8.46
N ASP A 397 -16.86 -5.52 -8.28
CA ASP A 397 -17.17 -6.59 -9.24
C ASP A 397 -18.68 -6.86 -9.39
N SER A 398 -19.51 -6.02 -8.77
CA SER A 398 -20.96 -6.16 -8.80
C SER A 398 -21.63 -4.80 -9.01
N PRO A 399 -22.71 -4.72 -9.82
CA PRO A 399 -23.52 -3.52 -9.92
C PRO A 399 -24.43 -3.30 -8.68
N ASN A 400 -24.56 -4.30 -7.80
CA ASN A 400 -25.35 -4.16 -6.58
C ASN A 400 -24.50 -3.66 -5.41
N HIS A 401 -24.30 -2.35 -5.35
CA HIS A 401 -23.40 -1.69 -4.37
C HIS A 401 -23.87 -1.78 -2.91
N GLU A 402 -25.10 -2.23 -2.64
CA GLU A 402 -25.66 -2.37 -1.30
C GLU A 402 -25.32 -3.73 -0.64
N GLU A 403 -24.98 -4.74 -1.44
CA GLU A 403 -24.59 -6.05 -0.91
C GLU A 403 -23.29 -5.97 -0.10
N LEU A 404 -23.19 -6.77 0.96
CA LEU A 404 -22.04 -6.81 1.86
C LEU A 404 -20.73 -7.19 1.14
N ASP A 405 -20.83 -8.00 0.09
CA ASP A 405 -19.67 -8.49 -0.68
C ASP A 405 -19.52 -7.79 -2.05
N SER A 406 -20.25 -6.69 -2.29
CA SER A 406 -20.21 -5.91 -3.55
C SER A 406 -18.87 -5.24 -3.85
N TYR A 407 -18.00 -5.17 -2.84
CA TYR A 407 -16.64 -4.69 -2.96
C TYR A 407 -15.77 -5.34 -1.89
N PHE A 408 -14.45 -5.27 -2.07
CA PHE A 408 -13.50 -5.62 -1.03
C PHE A 408 -12.26 -4.72 -1.10
N VAL A 409 -11.55 -4.65 0.02
CA VAL A 409 -10.38 -3.78 0.18
C VAL A 409 -9.20 -4.62 0.64
N LEU A 410 -8.05 -4.42 -0.01
CA LEU A 410 -6.78 -5.02 0.38
C LEU A 410 -5.75 -3.91 0.55
N ASP A 411 -5.03 -3.90 1.66
CA ASP A 411 -3.94 -2.95 1.90
C ASP A 411 -2.73 -3.24 1.00
N SER A 412 -1.83 -2.28 0.85
CA SER A 412 -0.57 -2.49 0.12
C SER A 412 0.29 -3.55 0.81
N PHE A 413 0.88 -4.45 0.02
CA PHE A 413 1.82 -5.48 0.46
C PHE A 413 3.28 -5.12 0.13
N ALA A 414 3.61 -3.83 0.01
CA ALA A 414 4.99 -3.37 -0.04
C ALA A 414 5.59 -3.33 1.38
N ASP A 415 6.76 -3.95 1.57
CA ASP A 415 7.48 -3.94 2.85
C ASP A 415 8.31 -2.66 2.98
N ARG A 416 9.05 -2.30 1.91
CA ARG A 416 9.86 -1.09 1.85
C ARG A 416 9.76 -0.45 0.47
N VAL A 417 9.07 0.68 0.40
CA VAL A 417 8.93 1.44 -0.86
C VAL A 417 10.26 2.11 -1.21
N ILE A 418 10.79 1.81 -2.40
CA ILE A 418 11.97 2.42 -3.00
C ILE A 418 11.54 3.39 -4.11
N ASP A 419 10.83 2.88 -5.11
CA ASP A 419 10.20 3.67 -6.18
C ASP A 419 8.79 3.11 -6.41
N ALA A 420 7.78 3.96 -6.57
CA ALA A 420 6.39 3.53 -6.80
C ALA A 420 5.97 3.66 -8.27
N VAL A 421 6.89 4.10 -9.14
CA VAL A 421 6.65 4.23 -10.58
C VAL A 421 6.65 2.84 -11.19
N GLY A 422 5.55 2.44 -11.84
CA GLY A 422 5.39 1.14 -12.50
C GLY A 422 4.51 0.15 -11.72
N ALA A 423 4.27 0.38 -10.43
CA ALA A 423 3.48 -0.53 -9.60
C ALA A 423 2.05 -0.74 -10.10
N GLY A 424 1.43 0.31 -10.66
CA GLY A 424 0.12 0.22 -11.30
C GLY A 424 0.12 -0.62 -12.58
N ASP A 425 1.22 -0.59 -13.35
CA ASP A 425 1.37 -1.37 -14.58
C ASP A 425 1.60 -2.86 -14.26
N ALA A 426 2.36 -3.16 -13.20
CA ALA A 426 2.51 -4.51 -12.67
C ALA A 426 1.17 -5.08 -12.17
N LEU A 427 0.39 -4.27 -11.44
CA LEU A 427 -0.95 -4.64 -11.00
C LEU A 427 -1.84 -5.01 -12.18
N LEU A 428 -1.91 -4.14 -13.18
CA LEU A 428 -2.71 -4.32 -14.39
C LEU A 428 -2.33 -5.62 -15.11
N ALA A 429 -1.03 -5.88 -15.27
CA ALA A 429 -0.53 -7.07 -15.95
C ALA A 429 -0.96 -8.36 -15.24
N TYR A 430 -0.72 -8.48 -13.94
CA TYR A 430 -1.07 -9.68 -13.17
C TYR A 430 -2.58 -9.86 -13.01
N ALA A 431 -3.33 -8.77 -12.81
CA ALA A 431 -4.80 -8.84 -12.76
C ALA A 431 -5.37 -9.33 -14.10
N THR A 432 -4.89 -8.81 -15.22
CA THR A 432 -5.32 -9.24 -16.57
C THR A 432 -5.06 -10.72 -16.80
N LEU A 433 -3.83 -11.20 -16.53
CA LEU A 433 -3.49 -12.60 -16.75
C LEU A 433 -4.27 -13.54 -15.84
N SER A 434 -4.54 -13.14 -14.61
CA SER A 434 -5.35 -13.90 -13.66
C SER A 434 -6.79 -14.05 -14.12
N MET A 435 -7.40 -12.97 -14.62
CA MET A 435 -8.76 -13.03 -15.18
C MET A 435 -8.84 -13.92 -16.42
N LEU A 436 -7.78 -13.98 -17.23
CA LEU A 436 -7.72 -14.84 -18.42
C LEU A 436 -7.62 -16.35 -18.14
N VAL A 437 -7.20 -16.74 -16.93
CA VAL A 437 -6.98 -18.16 -16.57
C VAL A 437 -7.99 -18.71 -15.59
N ASP A 438 -8.43 -17.89 -14.62
CA ASP A 438 -9.24 -18.35 -13.47
C ASP A 438 -10.61 -17.66 -13.41
N ALA A 439 -10.76 -16.50 -14.04
CA ALA A 439 -11.97 -15.68 -13.99
C ALA A 439 -12.47 -15.41 -12.55
N ASN A 440 -11.53 -15.24 -11.61
CA ASN A 440 -11.81 -14.89 -10.21
C ASN A 440 -11.20 -13.53 -9.88
N GLU A 441 -12.06 -12.58 -9.52
CA GLU A 441 -11.74 -11.18 -9.27
C GLU A 441 -10.84 -10.99 -8.05
N ALA A 442 -11.03 -11.82 -7.02
CA ALA A 442 -10.20 -11.82 -5.82
C ALA A 442 -8.80 -12.37 -6.12
N CYS A 443 -8.68 -13.46 -6.88
CA CYS A 443 -7.39 -13.96 -7.36
C CYS A 443 -6.65 -12.87 -8.17
N ALA A 444 -7.34 -12.22 -9.10
CA ALA A 444 -6.77 -11.16 -9.93
C ALA A 444 -6.28 -9.97 -9.10
N THR A 445 -7.08 -9.54 -8.12
CA THR A 445 -6.72 -8.43 -7.24
C THR A 445 -5.55 -8.78 -6.32
N ILE A 446 -5.55 -9.99 -5.73
CA ILE A 446 -4.48 -10.44 -4.84
C ILE A 446 -3.16 -10.56 -5.61
N LEU A 447 -3.14 -11.22 -6.77
CA LEU A 447 -1.92 -11.34 -7.56
C LEU A 447 -1.44 -9.98 -8.08
N GLY A 448 -2.37 -9.11 -8.49
CA GLY A 448 -2.09 -7.73 -8.89
C GLY A 448 -1.42 -6.91 -7.77
N ILE A 449 -1.96 -6.97 -6.54
CA ILE A 449 -1.39 -6.21 -5.42
C ILE A 449 -0.05 -6.77 -4.94
N MET A 450 0.17 -8.09 -5.03
CA MET A 450 1.48 -8.68 -4.72
C MET A 450 2.54 -8.24 -5.73
N ALA A 451 2.20 -8.23 -7.03
CA ALA A 451 3.09 -7.74 -8.08
C ALA A 451 3.39 -6.25 -7.90
N ALA A 452 2.37 -5.42 -7.65
CA ALA A 452 2.55 -4.00 -7.37
C ALA A 452 3.42 -3.74 -6.13
N GLY A 453 3.14 -4.46 -5.04
CA GLY A 453 3.89 -4.32 -3.80
C GLY A 453 5.35 -4.75 -3.95
N ARG A 454 5.65 -5.67 -4.88
CA ARG A 454 7.02 -6.08 -5.19
C ARG A 454 7.74 -5.12 -6.12
N GLU A 455 7.03 -4.56 -7.09
CA GLU A 455 7.54 -3.51 -7.98
C GLU A 455 7.95 -2.28 -7.18
N CYS A 456 7.12 -1.88 -6.20
CA CYS A 456 7.42 -0.77 -5.29
C CYS A 456 8.74 -0.91 -4.51
N GLU A 457 9.30 -2.12 -4.40
CA GLU A 457 10.51 -2.43 -3.64
C GLU A 457 11.78 -2.45 -4.50
N LEU A 458 11.65 -2.17 -5.79
CA LEU A 458 12.75 -2.12 -6.75
C LEU A 458 13.01 -0.66 -7.16
N ASP A 459 14.23 -0.39 -7.63
CA ASP A 459 14.59 0.93 -8.15
C ASP A 459 14.33 0.97 -9.66
N GLY A 460 13.36 1.79 -10.06
CA GLY A 460 12.89 1.95 -11.44
C GLY A 460 11.98 0.83 -11.94
N ASN A 461 11.57 0.95 -13.21
CA ASN A 461 10.57 0.11 -13.87
C ASN A 461 11.10 -1.31 -14.19
N VAL A 462 11.24 -2.16 -13.18
CA VAL A 462 11.73 -3.54 -13.33
C VAL A 462 10.56 -4.50 -13.56
N PRO A 463 10.55 -5.28 -14.66
CA PRO A 463 9.50 -6.26 -14.92
C PRO A 463 9.45 -7.36 -13.85
N ILE A 464 8.28 -7.54 -13.24
CA ILE A 464 8.04 -8.51 -12.16
C ILE A 464 7.80 -9.91 -12.69
N THR A 465 8.60 -10.86 -12.21
CA THR A 465 8.51 -12.29 -12.58
C THR A 465 7.55 -13.06 -11.66
N PRO A 466 7.04 -14.23 -12.08
CA PRO A 466 6.24 -15.07 -11.20
C PRO A 466 7.01 -15.47 -9.93
N GLU A 467 8.32 -15.70 -10.04
CA GLU A 467 9.17 -16.03 -8.89
C GLU A 467 9.16 -14.92 -7.83
N ASP A 468 9.18 -13.66 -8.26
CA ASP A 468 9.10 -12.50 -7.36
C ASP A 468 7.78 -12.47 -6.58
N VAL A 469 6.67 -12.74 -7.26
CA VAL A 469 5.34 -12.77 -6.64
C VAL A 469 5.18 -14.00 -5.74
N LEU A 470 5.70 -15.16 -6.15
CA LEU A 470 5.69 -16.39 -5.34
C LEU A 470 6.47 -16.23 -4.03
N ALA A 471 7.64 -15.57 -4.08
CA ALA A 471 8.43 -15.27 -2.89
C ALA A 471 7.63 -14.41 -1.89
N LYS A 472 6.92 -13.39 -2.39
CA LYS A 472 6.05 -12.54 -1.57
C LYS A 472 4.88 -13.32 -0.97
N LEU A 473 4.20 -14.14 -1.77
CA LEU A 473 3.12 -15.01 -1.28
C LEU A 473 3.60 -15.98 -0.20
N ALA A 474 4.79 -16.59 -0.36
CA ALA A 474 5.37 -17.50 0.62
C ALA A 474 5.71 -16.81 1.95
N SER A 475 6.24 -15.58 1.89
CA SER A 475 6.49 -14.75 3.08
C SER A 475 5.20 -14.48 3.84
N ILE A 476 4.14 -14.10 3.13
CA ILE A 476 2.82 -13.78 3.71
C ILE A 476 2.15 -15.03 4.30
N GLU A 477 2.15 -16.14 3.58
CA GLU A 477 1.61 -17.43 4.06
C GLU A 477 2.31 -17.86 5.35
N THR A 478 3.64 -17.72 5.41
CA THR A 478 4.41 -18.01 6.62
C THR A 478 3.96 -17.12 7.79
N GLN A 479 3.76 -15.82 7.57
CA GLN A 479 3.29 -14.89 8.62
C GLN A 479 1.90 -15.27 9.16
N LEU A 480 1.01 -15.72 8.28
CA LEU A 480 -0.34 -16.16 8.65
C LEU A 480 -0.32 -17.45 9.49
N ASP A 481 0.46 -18.44 9.08
CA ASP A 481 0.63 -19.69 9.82
C ASP A 481 1.18 -19.46 11.25
N TYR A 482 2.10 -18.51 11.41
CA TYR A 482 2.61 -18.12 12.73
C TYR A 482 1.55 -17.41 13.59
N GLY A 483 0.65 -16.64 12.96
CA GLY A 483 -0.49 -15.99 13.63
C GLY A 483 -1.51 -17.01 14.16
N GLU A 484 -1.87 -18.00 13.35
CA GLU A 484 -2.82 -19.06 13.73
C GLU A 484 -2.27 -19.95 14.85
N ARG A 485 -0.97 -20.31 14.81
CA ARG A 485 -0.34 -21.07 15.90
C ARG A 485 -0.37 -20.33 17.24
N ARG A 486 -0.26 -19.00 17.25
CA ARG A 486 -0.40 -18.20 18.48
C ARG A 486 -1.82 -18.21 19.04
N GLN A 487 -2.85 -18.21 18.17
CA GLN A 487 -4.25 -18.26 18.60
C GLN A 487 -4.65 -19.63 19.16
N SER A 488 -3.99 -20.72 18.74
CA SER A 488 -4.29 -22.08 19.25
C SER A 488 -3.68 -22.42 20.63
N ILE A 489 -2.75 -21.59 21.12
CA ILE A 489 -2.01 -21.81 22.38
C ILE A 489 -2.50 -20.85 23.50
N ALA A 490 -3.33 -19.88 23.16
CA ALA A 490 -4.05 -19.00 24.10
C ALA A 490 -5.46 -19.56 24.37
#